data_AF-A0A973X366-F1
#
_entry.id   AF-A0A973X366-F1
#
_cell.length_a   1.000
_cell.length_b   1.000
_cell.length_c   1.000
_cell.angle_alpha   90.00
_cell.angle_beta   90.00
_cell.angle_gamma   90.00
#
_symmetry.space_group_name_H-M   'P 1'
#
loop_
_entity.id
_entity.type
_entity.pdbx_description
1 polymer ?
#
loop_
_entity_poly.entity_id
_entity_poly.type
_entity_poly.pdbx_seq_one_letter_code
_entity_poly.pdbx_strand_id
1 'polypeptide(L)'
;MADHGADSEALELMERMRAVITQSNMDGHCREMLCSAFDRFLNQEARRMSKRFLLRARDQKQRIAASLALLSELDHLGDDEADRSVFSEMAQLFDEISLTAVAGSAALREMDRVRAEFAPDEPEKLETLMAQWSPQCARPD
;
A
#
# COMPACT_ATOMS: atom_id res chain seq x y z
N MET A 1 -6.03 5.95 -13.15
CA MET A 1 -6.75 5.86 -11.85
C MET A 1 -6.91 4.41 -11.34
N ALA A 2 -6.04 3.44 -11.65
CA ALA A 2 -6.29 2.02 -11.33
C ALA A 2 -5.47 1.43 -10.16
N ASP A 3 -4.45 2.12 -9.64
CA ASP A 3 -3.47 1.46 -8.75
C ASP A 3 -3.90 1.38 -7.27
N HIS A 4 -4.98 2.05 -6.84
CA HIS A 4 -5.43 1.97 -5.43
C HIS A 4 -6.18 0.66 -5.14
N GLY A 5 -6.98 0.18 -6.11
CA GLY A 5 -7.75 -1.05 -5.95
C GLY A 5 -6.86 -2.29 -5.89
N ALA A 6 -5.84 -2.35 -6.73
CA ALA A 6 -4.93 -3.49 -6.81
C ALA A 6 -4.18 -3.78 -5.50
N ASP A 7 -3.79 -2.72 -4.76
CA ASP A 7 -3.12 -2.88 -3.47
C ASP A 7 -4.12 -3.35 -2.38
N SER A 8 -5.34 -2.81 -2.35
CA SER A 8 -6.39 -3.26 -1.42
C SER A 8 -6.84 -4.70 -1.70
N GLU A 9 -7.04 -5.05 -2.97
CA GLU A 9 -7.41 -6.41 -3.40
C GLU A 9 -6.31 -7.43 -3.05
N ALA A 10 -5.03 -7.02 -3.09
CA ALA A 10 -3.93 -7.88 -2.68
C ALA A 10 -3.99 -8.20 -1.17
N LEU A 11 -4.38 -7.25 -0.33
CA LEU A 11 -4.58 -7.48 1.11
C LEU A 11 -5.70 -8.48 1.37
N GLU A 12 -6.85 -8.27 0.74
CA GLU A 12 -8.00 -9.18 0.86
C GLU A 12 -7.68 -10.60 0.32
N LEU A 13 -6.87 -10.70 -0.73
CA LEU A 13 -6.38 -11.99 -1.23
C LEU A 13 -5.46 -12.67 -0.21
N MET A 14 -4.55 -11.91 0.40
CA MET A 14 -3.62 -12.40 1.42
C MET A 14 -4.36 -12.94 2.65
N GLU A 15 -5.39 -12.25 3.13
CA GLU A 15 -6.25 -12.72 4.23
C GLU A 15 -6.98 -14.02 3.86
N ARG A 16 -7.56 -14.09 2.66
CA ARG A 16 -8.27 -15.29 2.19
C ARG A 16 -7.32 -16.49 2.05
N MET A 17 -6.12 -16.29 1.55
CA MET A 17 -5.09 -17.34 1.48
C MET A 17 -4.71 -17.85 2.87
N ARG A 18 -4.53 -16.95 3.85
CA ARG A 18 -4.26 -17.34 5.24
C ARG A 18 -5.37 -18.26 5.77
N ALA A 19 -6.63 -17.88 5.58
CA ALA A 19 -7.77 -18.67 6.04
C ALA A 19 -7.80 -20.08 5.44
N VAL A 20 -7.53 -20.21 4.13
CA VAL A 20 -7.48 -21.52 3.44
C VAL A 20 -6.36 -22.40 4.00
N ILE A 21 -5.16 -21.84 4.22
CA ILE A 21 -4.02 -22.59 4.77
C ILE A 21 -4.35 -23.09 6.18
N THR A 22 -4.91 -22.23 7.04
CA THR A 22 -5.23 -22.60 8.42
C THR A 22 -6.32 -23.66 8.52
N GLN A 23 -7.26 -23.69 7.56
CA GLN A 23 -8.36 -24.66 7.52
C GLN A 23 -8.03 -25.97 6.79
N SER A 24 -6.84 -26.07 6.19
CA SER A 24 -6.43 -27.27 5.46
C SER A 24 -6.17 -28.46 6.41
N ASN A 25 -6.55 -29.66 5.98
CA ASN A 25 -6.38 -30.88 6.75
C ASN A 25 -4.97 -31.47 6.56
N MET A 26 -3.96 -30.65 6.87
CA MET A 26 -2.54 -31.01 6.83
C MET A 26 -2.10 -31.60 8.18
N ASP A 27 -1.04 -32.41 8.16
CA ASP A 27 -0.38 -32.80 9.40
C ASP A 27 0.15 -31.55 10.14
N GLY A 28 0.19 -31.63 11.48
CA GLY A 28 0.50 -30.49 12.33
C GLY A 28 1.84 -29.84 12.01
N HIS A 29 2.85 -30.63 11.62
CA HIS A 29 4.20 -30.15 11.33
C HIS A 29 4.27 -29.44 9.97
N CYS A 30 3.69 -30.01 8.91
CA CYS A 30 3.58 -29.36 7.61
C CYS A 30 2.73 -28.09 7.69
N ARG A 31 1.68 -28.10 8.53
CA ARG A 31 0.85 -26.92 8.77
C ARG A 31 1.65 -25.80 9.43
N GLU A 32 2.41 -26.09 10.49
CA GLU A 32 3.26 -25.10 11.16
C GLU A 32 4.32 -24.50 10.22
N MET A 33 4.98 -25.33 9.41
CA MET A 33 5.96 -24.88 8.42
C MET A 33 5.34 -24.02 7.33
N LEU A 34 4.17 -24.40 6.81
CA LEU A 34 3.49 -23.61 5.79
C LEU A 34 2.99 -22.28 6.35
N CYS A 35 2.40 -22.28 7.55
CA CYS A 35 2.01 -21.05 8.25
C CYS A 35 3.22 -20.12 8.44
N SER A 36 4.36 -20.67 8.90
CA SER A 36 5.61 -19.93 9.08
C SER A 36 6.13 -19.31 7.78
N ALA A 37 6.21 -20.10 6.69
CA ALA A 37 6.63 -19.60 5.40
C ALA A 37 5.68 -18.50 4.87
N PHE A 38 4.38 -18.68 5.10
CA PHE A 38 3.34 -17.72 4.69
C PHE A 38 3.42 -16.43 5.51
N ASP A 39 3.62 -16.49 6.83
CA ASP A 39 3.81 -15.31 7.68
C ASP A 39 5.00 -14.46 7.22
N ARG A 40 6.13 -15.09 6.87
CA ARG A 40 7.29 -14.38 6.33
C ARG A 40 6.96 -13.70 4.99
N PHE A 41 6.26 -14.40 4.11
CA PHE A 41 5.82 -13.84 2.83
C PHE A 41 4.92 -12.61 3.06
N LEU A 42 3.94 -12.73 3.95
CA LEU A 42 3.03 -11.63 4.28
C LEU A 42 3.79 -10.41 4.84
N ASN A 43 4.78 -10.62 5.70
CA ASN A 43 5.64 -9.55 6.21
C ASN A 43 6.45 -8.86 5.09
N GLN A 44 6.97 -9.63 4.13
CA GLN A 44 7.70 -9.08 2.98
C GLN A 44 6.78 -8.28 2.06
N GLU A 45 5.58 -8.78 1.81
CA GLU A 45 4.57 -8.10 1.00
C GLU A 45 4.03 -6.85 1.67
N ALA A 46 3.75 -6.87 2.97
CA ALA A 46 3.36 -5.69 3.73
C ALA A 46 4.43 -4.59 3.66
N ARG A 47 5.71 -4.96 3.74
CA ARG A 47 6.83 -4.03 3.54
C ARG A 47 6.91 -3.50 2.11
N ARG A 48 6.67 -4.34 1.10
CA ARG A 48 6.63 -3.95 -0.32
C ARG A 48 5.51 -2.93 -0.56
N MET A 49 4.31 -3.22 -0.08
CA MET A 49 3.13 -2.35 -0.17
C MET A 49 3.34 -1.03 0.56
N SER A 50 3.86 -1.06 1.79
CA SER A 50 4.17 0.17 2.55
C SER A 50 5.09 1.12 1.78
N LYS A 51 6.13 0.57 1.11
CA LYS A 51 7.03 1.36 0.24
C LYS A 51 6.27 1.97 -0.95
N ARG A 52 5.38 1.21 -1.58
CA ARG A 52 4.56 1.70 -2.71
C ARG A 52 3.65 2.85 -2.29
N PHE A 53 2.94 2.72 -1.17
CA PHE A 53 2.09 3.78 -0.65
C PHE A 53 2.87 5.05 -0.32
N LEU A 54 4.06 4.92 0.29
CA LEU A 54 4.92 6.07 0.55
C LEU A 54 5.40 6.75 -0.75
N LEU A 55 5.80 5.98 -1.76
CA LEU A 55 6.15 6.53 -3.07
C LEU A 55 4.96 7.27 -3.70
N ARG A 56 3.76 6.71 -3.60
CA ARG A 56 2.55 7.34 -4.10
C ARG A 56 2.19 8.64 -3.39
N ALA A 57 2.34 8.69 -2.07
CA ALA A 57 2.15 9.92 -1.31
C ALA A 57 3.17 11.00 -1.74
N ARG A 58 4.42 10.60 -2.00
CA ARG A 58 5.46 11.50 -2.53
C ARG A 58 5.14 11.98 -3.94
N ASP A 59 4.59 11.12 -4.79
CA ASP A 59 4.12 11.49 -6.12
C ASP A 59 2.97 12.53 -6.04
N GLN A 60 1.98 12.31 -5.17
CA GLN A 60 0.91 13.30 -4.96
C GLN A 60 1.45 14.64 -4.46
N LYS A 61 2.46 14.64 -3.58
CA LYS A 61 3.16 15.88 -3.19
C LYS A 61 3.77 16.59 -4.39
N GLN A 62 4.44 15.87 -5.30
CA GLN A 62 5.04 16.48 -6.49
C GLN A 62 3.98 17.06 -7.43
N ARG A 63 2.85 16.37 -7.59
CA ARG A 63 1.70 16.89 -8.36
C ARG A 63 1.15 18.19 -7.78
N ILE A 64 0.96 18.26 -6.46
CA ILE A 64 0.55 19.50 -5.77
C ILE A 64 1.56 20.62 -6.03
N ALA A 65 2.86 20.34 -5.94
CA ALA A 65 3.90 21.34 -6.19
C ALA A 65 3.85 21.88 -7.62
N ALA A 66 3.56 21.04 -8.62
CA ALA A 66 3.37 21.46 -10.00
C ALA A 66 2.12 22.35 -10.17
N SER A 67 0.99 21.98 -9.56
CA SER A 67 -0.22 22.82 -9.59
C SER A 67 -0.01 24.17 -8.91
N LEU A 68 0.75 24.21 -7.81
CA LEU A 68 1.13 25.45 -7.13
C LEU A 68 2.05 26.34 -7.99
N ALA A 69 2.98 25.73 -8.74
CA ALA A 69 3.83 26.46 -9.68
C ALA A 69 2.99 27.11 -10.79
N LEU A 70 2.03 26.36 -11.36
CA LEU A 70 1.10 26.90 -12.36
C LEU A 70 0.23 28.03 -11.79
N LEU A 71 -0.28 27.90 -10.57
CA LEU A 71 -1.00 28.98 -9.90
C LEU A 71 -0.11 30.23 -9.73
N SER A 72 1.17 30.05 -9.40
CA SER A 72 2.11 31.16 -9.24
C SER A 72 2.38 31.90 -10.56
N GLU A 73 2.30 31.21 -11.70
CA GLU A 73 2.38 31.87 -13.02
C GLU A 73 1.22 32.84 -13.25
N LEU A 74 0.08 32.65 -12.55
CA LEU A 74 -1.13 33.46 -12.65
C LEU A 74 -1.20 34.60 -11.62
N ASP A 75 -0.19 34.77 -10.75
CA ASP A 75 -0.16 35.79 -9.68
C ASP A 75 -0.19 37.23 -10.21
N HIS A 76 0.11 37.44 -11.50
CA HIS A 76 0.07 38.75 -12.14
C HIS A 76 -1.34 39.20 -12.53
N LEU A 77 -2.34 38.30 -12.47
CA LEU A 77 -3.71 38.61 -12.83
C LEU A 77 -4.39 39.43 -11.74
N GLY A 78 -4.89 40.60 -12.14
CA GLY A 78 -5.70 41.49 -11.31
C GLY A 78 -7.18 41.12 -11.32
N ASP A 79 -7.96 41.77 -10.46
CA ASP A 79 -9.42 41.63 -10.45
C ASP A 79 -10.10 42.28 -11.67
N ASP A 80 -9.37 43.11 -12.39
CA ASP A 80 -9.73 43.80 -13.63
C ASP A 80 -9.45 42.97 -14.90
N GLU A 81 -9.00 41.72 -14.77
CA GLU A 81 -8.79 40.82 -15.90
C GLU A 81 -10.06 40.72 -16.77
N ALA A 82 -9.86 40.97 -18.06
CA ALA A 82 -10.92 41.04 -19.07
C ALA A 82 -11.48 39.65 -19.37
N ASP A 83 -10.61 38.63 -19.39
CA ASP A 83 -11.04 37.26 -19.56
C ASP A 83 -11.43 36.62 -18.21
N ARG A 84 -12.75 36.60 -17.95
CA ARG A 84 -13.29 36.05 -16.69
C ARG A 84 -13.21 34.52 -16.62
N SER A 85 -12.99 33.79 -17.73
CA SER A 85 -12.91 32.32 -17.66
C SER A 85 -11.66 31.86 -16.91
N VAL A 86 -10.59 32.66 -16.91
CA VAL A 86 -9.34 32.35 -16.22
C VAL A 86 -9.56 32.11 -14.72
N PHE A 87 -10.44 32.87 -14.07
CA PHE A 87 -10.77 32.63 -12.66
C PHE A 87 -11.45 31.28 -12.42
N SER A 88 -12.24 30.79 -13.37
CA SER A 88 -12.84 29.46 -13.30
C SER A 88 -11.78 28.37 -13.48
N GLU A 89 -10.78 28.60 -14.33
CA GLU A 89 -9.66 27.66 -14.52
C GLU A 89 -8.75 27.65 -13.28
N MET A 90 -8.48 28.80 -12.68
CA MET A 90 -7.78 28.90 -11.39
C MET A 90 -8.49 28.11 -10.29
N ALA A 91 -9.83 28.21 -10.22
CA ALA A 91 -10.62 27.42 -9.27
C ALA A 91 -10.44 25.91 -9.50
N GLN A 92 -10.40 25.45 -10.75
CA GLN A 92 -10.16 24.04 -11.07
C GLN A 92 -8.78 23.56 -10.60
N LEU A 93 -7.75 24.42 -10.63
CA LEU A 93 -6.43 24.08 -10.08
C LEU A 93 -6.47 23.87 -8.56
N PHE A 94 -7.24 24.67 -7.83
CA PHE A 94 -7.45 24.45 -6.39
C PHE A 94 -8.22 23.16 -6.12
N ASP A 95 -9.24 22.86 -6.90
CA ASP A 95 -9.98 21.59 -6.80
C ASP A 95 -9.06 20.39 -7.08
N GLU A 96 -8.16 20.48 -8.07
CA GLU A 96 -7.17 19.44 -8.34
C GLU A 96 -6.20 19.24 -7.16
N ILE A 97 -5.71 20.33 -6.56
CA ILE A 97 -4.86 20.28 -5.36
C ILE A 97 -5.60 19.56 -4.23
N SER A 98 -6.87 19.89 -4.00
CA SER A 98 -7.70 19.26 -2.97
C SER A 98 -7.82 17.74 -3.18
N LEU A 99 -8.21 17.32 -4.39
CA LEU A 99 -8.33 15.90 -4.74
C LEU A 99 -6.99 15.16 -4.61
N THR A 100 -5.91 15.79 -5.05
CA THR A 100 -4.55 15.24 -4.98
C THR A 100 -4.09 15.08 -3.52
N ALA A 101 -4.39 16.06 -2.67
CA ALA A 101 -4.10 16.00 -1.24
C ALA A 101 -4.90 14.89 -0.54
N VAL A 102 -6.18 14.74 -0.87
CA VAL A 102 -7.00 13.62 -0.39
C VAL A 102 -6.38 12.28 -0.78
N ALA A 103 -5.99 12.10 -2.05
CA ALA A 103 -5.34 10.88 -2.52
C ALA A 103 -4.00 10.60 -1.80
N GLY A 104 -3.20 11.63 -1.55
CA GLY A 104 -1.94 11.52 -0.79
C GLY A 104 -2.19 11.07 0.66
N SER A 105 -3.18 11.67 1.32
CA SER A 105 -3.56 11.28 2.69
C SER A 105 -4.11 9.86 2.77
N ALA A 106 -4.90 9.44 1.78
CA ALA A 106 -5.45 8.09 1.69
C ALA A 106 -4.33 7.04 1.55
N ALA A 107 -3.33 7.31 0.70
CA ALA A 107 -2.17 6.42 0.56
C ALA A 107 -1.41 6.24 1.88
N LEU A 108 -1.21 7.32 2.66
CA LEU A 108 -0.53 7.24 3.95
C LEU A 108 -1.35 6.49 5.01
N ARG A 109 -2.68 6.64 5.00
CA ARG A 109 -3.57 5.87 5.89
C ARG A 109 -3.55 4.38 5.56
N GLU A 110 -3.51 4.04 4.27
CA GLU A 110 -3.42 2.64 3.86
C GLU A 110 -2.07 2.02 4.22
N MET A 111 -0.97 2.78 4.11
CA MET A 111 0.34 2.37 4.61
C MET A 111 0.29 2.03 6.11
N ASP A 112 -0.38 2.84 6.92
CA ASP A 112 -0.50 2.60 8.35
C ASP A 112 -1.34 1.36 8.65
N ARG A 113 -2.45 1.17 7.91
CA ARG A 113 -3.28 -0.04 7.99
C ARG A 113 -2.47 -1.31 7.70
N VAL A 114 -1.74 -1.35 6.59
CA VAL A 114 -0.90 -2.51 6.23
C VAL A 114 0.16 -2.78 7.29
N ARG A 115 0.76 -1.74 7.89
CA ARG A 115 1.73 -1.95 8.96
C ARG A 115 1.10 -2.49 10.25
N ALA A 116 -0.13 -2.09 10.57
CA ALA A 116 -0.84 -2.58 11.74
C ALA A 116 -1.27 -4.05 11.57
N GLU A 117 -1.70 -4.43 10.37
CA GLU A 117 -2.24 -5.77 10.07
C GLU A 117 -1.15 -6.85 10.01
N PHE A 118 0.06 -6.49 9.58
CA PHE A 118 1.20 -7.40 9.44
C PHE A 118 2.38 -7.04 10.36
N ALA A 119 2.10 -6.42 11.52
CA ALA A 119 3.13 -6.25 12.53
C ALA A 119 3.57 -7.64 13.05
N PRO A 120 4.85 -8.03 12.93
CA PRO A 120 5.29 -9.33 13.43
C PRO A 120 5.27 -9.34 14.96
N ASP A 121 4.70 -10.37 15.57
CA ASP A 121 4.75 -10.59 17.03
C ASP A 121 6.17 -10.93 17.52
N GLU A 122 7.03 -11.57 16.70
CA GLU A 122 8.47 -11.75 16.98
C GLU A 122 9.19 -12.42 15.77
N PRO A 123 10.13 -11.75 15.06
CA PRO A 123 10.77 -12.30 13.86
C PRO A 123 11.83 -13.40 14.11
N GLU A 124 12.43 -13.46 15.31
CA GLU A 124 13.59 -14.31 15.61
C GLU A 124 13.27 -15.82 15.76
N LYS A 125 12.07 -16.16 16.25
CA LYS A 125 11.67 -17.57 16.46
C LYS A 125 11.48 -18.33 15.16
N LEU A 126 11.04 -17.63 14.12
CA LEU A 126 10.62 -18.22 12.86
C LEU A 126 11.80 -18.64 11.97
N GLU A 127 12.82 -17.79 11.87
CA GLU A 127 14.04 -18.09 11.10
C GLU A 127 14.82 -19.27 11.67
N THR A 128 14.86 -19.38 13.00
CA THR A 128 15.53 -20.47 13.72
C THR A 128 14.89 -21.84 13.45
N LEU A 129 13.55 -21.91 13.38
CA LEU A 129 12.81 -23.14 13.11
C LEU A 129 13.01 -23.66 11.68
N MET A 130 13.16 -22.76 10.70
CA MET A 130 13.33 -23.14 9.29
C MET A 130 14.75 -23.59 8.95
N ALA A 131 15.78 -22.98 9.56
CA ALA A 131 17.18 -23.32 9.29
C ALA A 131 17.56 -24.75 9.70
N GLN A 132 16.77 -25.36 10.59
CA GLN A 132 17.01 -26.71 11.12
C GLN A 132 16.29 -27.80 10.31
N TRP A 133 15.56 -27.45 9.25
CA TRP A 133 14.68 -28.39 8.56
C TRP A 133 15.27 -29.01 7.29
N SER A 134 14.96 -30.30 7.08
CA SER A 134 15.11 -31.04 5.82
C SER A 134 13.79 -31.75 5.50
N PRO A 135 13.25 -31.69 4.26
CA PRO A 135 11.91 -32.19 3.98
C PRO A 135 11.84 -33.73 3.99
N GLN A 136 10.87 -34.30 4.69
CA GLN A 136 10.49 -35.72 4.58
C GLN A 136 9.04 -35.94 4.11
N CYS A 137 8.38 -34.90 3.57
CA CYS A 137 6.95 -34.93 3.23
C CYS A 137 6.62 -35.73 1.93
N ALA A 138 7.47 -36.66 1.50
CA ALA A 138 7.31 -37.38 0.23
C ALA A 138 7.55 -38.89 0.35
N ARG A 139 7.07 -39.54 1.42
CA ARG A 139 6.91 -41.00 1.43
C ARG A 139 5.46 -41.35 1.68
N PRO A 140 4.73 -41.81 0.64
CA PRO A 140 3.50 -42.55 0.86
C PRO A 140 3.86 -43.95 1.37
N ASP A 141 3.11 -44.41 2.37
CA ASP A 141 3.04 -45.83 2.76
C ASP A 141 2.34 -46.66 1.66
#